data_AF-A0A0N4X5D2-F1
#
_entry.id   AF-A0A0N4X5D2-F1
#
_cell.length_a   1.000
_cell.length_b   1.000
_cell.length_c   1.000
_cell.angle_alpha   90.00
_cell.angle_beta   90.00
_cell.angle_gamma   90.00
#
_symmetry.space_group_name_H-M   'P 1'
#
loop_
_entity.id
_entity.type
_entity.pdbx_description
1 polymer ?
#
loop_
_entity_poly.entity_id
_entity_poly.type
_entity_poly.pdbx_seq_one_letter_code
_entity_poly.pdbx_strand_id
1 'polypeptide(L)'
;MLGRQAGTSALVSTAGENAVIQASGKLARSSKQQSRECELAAAFYKEGKRGSLRKLMKIVTKQKETSEATSRSAAFAAALALKLDKLPEAHEMMSYVTMTPAVIRRSLLVTILATEDRLDEALDEMEKCLQEEDVVFHSENSCISDEALDKLCYAIKKRDDTQKQMQRFRALQRVITTYKRRSTKTIDNLLHTPLHIAPIEEASPEPPKVPLTDKVIAQVPHFLAGDEEQ
;
A
#
# COMPACT_ATOMS: atom_id res chain seq x y z
N MET A 1 21.02 57.58 -22.83
CA MET A 1 19.78 57.27 -23.57
C MET A 1 19.07 56.12 -22.89
N LEU A 2 17.77 56.28 -22.67
CA LEU A 2 16.85 55.36 -22.02
C LEU A 2 16.58 54.10 -22.87
N GLY A 3 16.31 52.99 -22.18
CA GLY A 3 15.74 51.76 -22.75
C GLY A 3 15.41 50.71 -21.69
N ARG A 4 14.23 50.83 -21.06
CA ARG A 4 13.44 49.77 -20.37
C ARG A 4 13.23 48.56 -21.32
N GLN A 5 12.91 47.32 -20.92
CA GLN A 5 12.23 46.74 -19.74
C GLN A 5 12.33 45.20 -19.80
N ALA A 6 12.14 44.56 -18.62
CA ALA A 6 11.48 43.26 -18.37
C ALA A 6 12.10 41.99 -19.01
N GLY A 7 12.33 40.88 -18.31
CA GLY A 7 11.77 40.41 -17.06
C GLY A 7 11.24 39.00 -17.30
N THR A 8 11.94 37.98 -16.80
CA THR A 8 11.36 36.66 -16.48
C THR A 8 12.28 35.96 -15.50
N SER A 9 12.11 36.30 -14.22
CA SER A 9 12.46 35.41 -13.12
C SER A 9 11.44 34.28 -13.15
N ALA A 10 11.86 33.09 -13.55
CA ALA A 10 11.02 31.90 -13.50
C ALA A 10 10.82 31.55 -12.02
N LEU A 11 9.66 31.95 -11.48
CA LEU A 11 9.14 31.45 -10.22
C LEU A 11 9.15 29.92 -10.28
N VAL A 12 9.96 29.32 -9.41
CA VAL A 12 9.73 27.94 -8.95
C VAL A 12 8.43 27.99 -8.16
N SER A 13 7.32 27.71 -8.84
CA SER A 13 6.04 27.51 -8.19
C SER A 13 6.13 26.27 -7.30
N THR A 14 6.28 26.50 -6.00
CA THR A 14 5.99 25.55 -4.93
C THR A 14 4.50 25.19 -5.02
N ALA A 15 4.19 24.15 -5.78
CA ALA A 15 2.85 23.60 -5.88
C ALA A 15 2.57 22.70 -4.67
N GLY A 16 1.98 23.31 -3.63
CA GLY A 16 0.89 22.72 -2.84
C GLY A 16 1.23 21.75 -1.71
N GLU A 17 1.37 22.29 -0.49
CA GLU A 17 1.36 21.56 0.81
C GLU A 17 -0.01 20.94 1.19
N ASN A 18 -0.87 20.66 0.22
CA ASN A 18 -2.14 19.97 0.41
C ASN A 18 -2.24 18.87 -0.64
N ALA A 19 -1.58 17.74 -0.38
CA ALA A 19 -1.82 16.50 -1.12
C ALA A 19 -3.23 16.00 -0.76
N VAL A 20 -4.24 16.60 -1.37
CA VAL A 20 -5.60 16.08 -1.42
C VAL A 20 -5.52 14.80 -2.22
N ILE A 21 -6.05 13.72 -1.66
CA ILE A 21 -6.14 12.42 -2.31
C ILE A 21 -6.98 12.60 -3.59
N GLN A 22 -6.32 12.66 -4.75
CA GLN A 22 -7.02 12.89 -6.01
C GLN A 22 -7.75 11.61 -6.43
N ALA A 23 -9.08 11.69 -6.48
CA ALA A 23 -9.93 10.67 -7.08
C ALA A 23 -10.14 11.00 -8.57
N SER A 24 -9.74 10.14 -9.51
CA SER A 24 -10.08 10.29 -10.93
C SER A 24 -11.31 9.43 -11.29
N GLY A 25 -12.42 10.05 -11.73
CA GLY A 25 -13.57 9.35 -12.33
C GLY A 25 -14.95 9.63 -11.70
N LYS A 26 -16.02 9.12 -12.34
CA LYS A 26 -17.39 9.15 -11.79
C LYS A 26 -17.56 8.01 -10.78
N LEU A 27 -17.59 8.37 -9.50
CA LEU A 27 -17.79 7.43 -8.40
C LEU A 27 -19.28 7.19 -8.11
N ALA A 28 -19.65 5.94 -7.82
CA ALA A 28 -20.92 5.60 -7.18
C ALA A 28 -21.08 6.38 -5.86
N ARG A 29 -22.31 6.65 -5.40
CA ARG A 29 -22.55 7.47 -4.19
C ARG A 29 -21.80 6.95 -2.96
N SER A 30 -21.72 5.62 -2.77
CA SER A 30 -20.95 5.00 -1.69
C SER A 30 -19.45 5.31 -1.80
N SER A 31 -18.88 5.22 -3.00
CA SER A 31 -17.47 5.52 -3.23
C SER A 31 -17.11 7.01 -3.05
N LYS A 32 -18.03 7.93 -3.36
CA LYS A 32 -17.86 9.37 -3.03
C LYS A 32 -17.79 9.62 -1.52
N GLN A 33 -18.65 8.96 -0.76
CA GLN A 33 -18.65 9.07 0.70
C GLN A 33 -17.34 8.51 1.28
N GLN A 34 -16.92 7.32 0.83
CA GLN A 34 -15.66 6.69 1.27
C GLN A 34 -14.44 7.58 0.96
N SER A 35 -14.42 8.22 -0.21
CA SER A 35 -13.35 9.17 -0.57
C SER A 35 -13.31 10.37 0.38
N ARG A 36 -14.48 10.96 0.69
CA ARG A 36 -14.58 12.07 1.65
C ARG A 36 -14.18 11.67 3.08
N GLU A 37 -14.54 10.46 3.50
CA GLU A 37 -14.13 9.91 4.79
C GLU A 37 -12.60 9.70 4.85
N CYS A 38 -11.99 9.30 3.74
CA CYS A 38 -10.53 9.18 3.62
C CYS A 38 -9.82 10.54 3.68
N GLU A 39 -10.35 11.57 3.01
CA GLU A 39 -9.86 12.94 3.14
C GLU A 39 -9.97 13.46 4.59
N LEU A 40 -11.09 13.17 5.26
CA LEU A 40 -11.28 13.50 6.66
C LEU A 40 -10.29 12.75 7.56
N ALA A 41 -9.98 11.49 7.25
CA ALA A 41 -8.96 10.71 7.94
C ALA A 41 -7.58 11.34 7.82
N ALA A 42 -7.19 11.79 6.62
CA ALA A 42 -5.95 12.52 6.39
C ALA A 42 -5.88 13.81 7.23
N ALA A 43 -6.98 14.57 7.31
CA ALA A 43 -7.06 15.77 8.14
C ALA A 43 -6.89 15.46 9.65
N PHE A 44 -7.55 14.41 10.15
CA PHE A 44 -7.41 13.96 11.54
C PHE A 44 -6.00 13.47 11.86
N TYR A 45 -5.36 12.76 10.92
CA TYR A 45 -3.97 12.34 11.03
C TYR A 45 -3.01 13.53 11.10
N LYS A 46 -3.22 14.55 10.26
CA LYS A 46 -2.44 15.81 10.29
C LYS A 46 -2.62 16.57 11.60
N GLU A 47 -3.83 16.57 12.17
CA GLU A 47 -4.11 17.22 13.46
C GLU A 47 -3.36 16.55 14.63
N GLY A 48 -3.15 15.23 14.57
CA GLY A 48 -2.28 14.53 15.52
C GLY A 48 -2.84 14.41 16.94
N LYS A 49 -4.17 14.55 17.15
CA LYS A 49 -4.77 14.56 18.50
C LYS A 49 -5.49 13.26 18.84
N ARG A 50 -5.50 12.91 20.15
CA ARG A 50 -6.27 11.78 20.71
C ARG A 50 -7.78 11.86 20.42
N GLY A 51 -8.33 13.07 20.39
CA GLY A 51 -9.73 13.30 20.01
C GLY A 51 -10.02 12.89 18.56
N SER A 52 -9.09 13.18 17.66
CA SER A 52 -9.15 12.88 16.23
C SER A 52 -9.01 11.38 16.00
N LEU A 53 -8.11 10.69 16.73
CA LEU A 53 -8.01 9.22 16.71
C LEU A 53 -9.34 8.55 17.07
N ARG A 54 -9.98 8.94 18.17
CA ARG A 54 -11.28 8.37 18.57
C ARG A 54 -12.37 8.56 17.53
N LYS A 55 -12.40 9.72 16.86
CA LYS A 55 -13.36 9.99 15.77
C LYS A 55 -13.05 9.11 14.55
N LEU A 56 -11.77 8.98 14.20
CA LEU A 56 -11.33 8.21 13.05
C LEU A 56 -11.59 6.71 13.23
N MET A 57 -11.27 6.13 14.39
CA MET A 57 -11.60 4.73 14.69
C MET A 57 -13.12 4.45 14.58
N LYS A 58 -13.96 5.40 15.03
CA LYS A 58 -15.43 5.28 14.85
C LYS A 58 -15.88 5.33 13.39
N ILE A 59 -15.15 6.02 12.52
CA ILE A 59 -15.44 6.02 11.08
C ILE A 59 -15.07 4.65 10.51
N VAL A 60 -13.83 4.20 10.74
CA VAL A 60 -13.30 2.93 10.25
C VAL A 60 -14.19 1.76 10.66
N THR A 61 -14.53 1.66 11.95
CA THR A 61 -15.37 0.55 12.47
C THR A 61 -16.82 0.55 11.99
N LYS A 62 -17.32 1.66 11.43
CA LYS A 62 -18.67 1.76 10.86
C LYS A 62 -18.71 1.45 9.35
N GLN A 63 -17.56 1.41 8.69
CA GLN A 63 -17.47 1.12 7.26
C GLN A 63 -17.78 -0.37 7.04
N LYS A 64 -18.85 -0.64 6.28
CA LYS A 64 -19.28 -2.01 5.95
C LYS A 64 -18.65 -2.55 4.67
N GLU A 65 -18.36 -1.65 3.73
CA GLU A 65 -17.79 -1.98 2.42
C GLU A 65 -16.26 -1.81 2.47
N THR A 66 -15.55 -2.82 1.97
CA THR A 66 -14.10 -2.78 1.82
C THR A 66 -13.73 -2.17 0.47
N SER A 67 -12.93 -1.12 0.49
CA SER A 67 -12.36 -0.48 -0.68
C SER A 67 -10.99 0.07 -0.33
N GLU A 68 -10.21 0.49 -1.33
CA GLU A 68 -8.93 1.14 -1.03
C GLU A 68 -9.11 2.38 -0.14
N ALA A 69 -10.17 3.17 -0.34
CA ALA A 69 -10.45 4.36 0.46
C ALA A 69 -10.75 4.05 1.93
N THR A 70 -11.58 3.03 2.21
CA THR A 70 -11.88 2.62 3.59
C THR A 70 -10.65 2.01 4.25
N SER A 71 -9.89 1.21 3.50
CA SER A 71 -8.63 0.63 3.97
C SER A 71 -7.55 1.68 4.23
N ARG A 72 -7.46 2.73 3.40
CA ARG A 72 -6.55 3.87 3.59
C ARG A 72 -6.95 4.71 4.81
N SER A 73 -8.25 4.85 5.06
CA SER A 73 -8.76 5.48 6.28
C SER A 73 -8.30 4.73 7.54
N ALA A 74 -8.33 3.40 7.50
CA ALA A 74 -7.76 2.56 8.56
C ALA A 74 -6.25 2.72 8.69
N ALA A 75 -5.52 2.83 7.57
CA ALA A 75 -4.08 3.06 7.58
C ALA A 75 -3.71 4.42 8.22
N PHE A 76 -4.47 5.49 7.94
CA PHE A 76 -4.34 6.76 8.65
C PHE A 76 -4.61 6.63 10.15
N ALA A 77 -5.60 5.82 10.54
CA ALA A 77 -5.93 5.57 11.93
C ALA A 77 -4.79 4.83 12.66
N ALA A 78 -4.24 3.79 12.05
CA ALA A 78 -3.09 3.04 12.57
C ALA A 78 -1.85 3.94 12.70
N ALA A 79 -1.57 4.75 11.67
CA ALA A 79 -0.46 5.69 11.69
C ALA A 79 -0.63 6.78 12.76
N LEU A 80 -1.85 7.28 12.99
CA LEU A 80 -2.15 8.24 14.06
C LEU A 80 -2.01 7.59 15.44
N ALA A 81 -2.50 6.36 15.61
CA ALA A 81 -2.37 5.60 16.85
C ALA A 81 -0.90 5.39 17.20
N LEU A 82 -0.07 5.01 16.23
CA LEU A 82 1.37 4.88 16.39
C LEU A 82 2.03 6.22 16.77
N LYS A 83 1.68 7.34 16.11
CA LYS A 83 2.17 8.69 16.50
C LYS A 83 1.81 9.08 17.93
N LEU A 84 0.72 8.52 18.48
CA LEU A 84 0.21 8.80 19.82
C LEU A 84 0.62 7.75 20.87
N ASP A 85 1.51 6.81 20.49
CA ASP A 85 1.95 5.70 21.33
C ASP A 85 0.78 4.84 21.84
N LYS A 86 -0.16 4.56 20.92
CA LYS A 86 -1.37 3.76 21.13
C LYS A 86 -1.27 2.47 20.33
N LEU A 87 -0.34 1.60 20.72
CA LEU A 87 -0.02 0.36 20.01
C LEU A 87 -1.19 -0.63 19.90
N PRO A 88 -2.02 -0.86 20.94
CA PRO A 88 -3.20 -1.71 20.81
C PRO A 88 -4.19 -1.19 19.75
N GLU A 89 -4.45 0.11 19.76
CA GLU A 89 -5.31 0.76 18.77
C GLU A 89 -4.67 0.74 17.37
N ALA A 90 -3.34 0.82 17.27
CA ALA A 90 -2.64 0.69 16.00
C ALA A 90 -2.87 -0.71 15.39
N HIS A 91 -2.71 -1.77 16.18
CA HIS A 91 -3.01 -3.15 15.75
C HIS A 91 -4.48 -3.36 15.40
N GLU A 92 -5.39 -2.83 16.21
CA GLU A 92 -6.83 -2.88 15.93
C GLU A 92 -7.11 -2.29 14.55
N MET A 93 -6.55 -1.11 14.25
CA MET A 93 -6.75 -0.45 12.96
C MET A 93 -6.05 -1.19 11.82
N MET A 94 -4.89 -1.81 12.05
CA MET A 94 -4.20 -2.63 11.05
C MET A 94 -5.05 -3.81 10.54
N SER A 95 -5.97 -4.35 11.36
CA SER A 95 -6.88 -5.41 10.93
C SER A 95 -7.83 -5.00 9.79
N TYR A 96 -8.07 -3.70 9.61
CA TYR A 96 -8.90 -3.13 8.54
C TYR A 96 -8.07 -2.68 7.31
N VAL A 97 -6.74 -2.81 7.36
CA VAL A 97 -5.81 -2.39 6.28
C VAL A 97 -5.63 -3.52 5.26
N THR A 98 -6.73 -3.94 4.61
CA THR A 98 -6.76 -5.10 3.70
C THR A 98 -6.55 -4.75 2.22
N MET A 99 -6.98 -3.57 1.76
CA MET A 99 -7.04 -3.17 0.34
C MET A 99 -6.12 -1.98 0.00
N THR A 100 -5.20 -1.61 0.89
CA THR A 100 -4.19 -0.59 0.58
C THR A 100 -3.04 -1.17 -0.26
N PRO A 101 -2.32 -0.34 -1.04
CA PRO A 101 -1.03 -0.73 -1.61
C PRO A 101 -0.14 -1.38 -0.55
N ALA A 102 0.41 -2.57 -0.83
CA ALA A 102 1.02 -3.38 0.22
C ALA A 102 2.28 -2.72 0.83
N VAL A 103 2.94 -1.80 0.13
CA VAL A 103 4.00 -0.95 0.71
C VAL A 103 3.51 -0.10 1.90
N ILE A 104 2.28 0.39 1.90
CA ILE A 104 1.70 1.14 3.03
C ILE A 104 1.52 0.21 4.22
N ARG A 105 0.79 -0.89 4.01
CA ARG A 105 0.48 -1.89 5.03
C ARG A 105 1.76 -2.42 5.67
N ARG A 106 2.72 -2.86 4.85
CA ARG A 106 3.99 -3.44 5.29
C ARG A 106 4.83 -2.44 6.07
N SER A 107 4.99 -1.23 5.54
CA SER A 107 5.82 -0.21 6.19
C SER A 107 5.25 0.20 7.56
N LEU A 108 3.91 0.29 7.66
CA LEU A 108 3.25 0.51 8.95
C LEU A 108 3.43 -0.66 9.91
N LEU A 109 3.18 -1.89 9.45
CA LEU A 109 3.27 -3.07 10.30
C LEU A 109 4.69 -3.30 10.83
N VAL A 110 5.71 -3.20 9.96
CA VAL A 110 7.11 -3.29 10.38
C VAL A 110 7.45 -2.21 11.39
N THR A 111 6.94 -0.99 11.20
CA THR A 111 7.17 0.09 12.15
C THR A 111 6.51 -0.18 13.52
N ILE A 112 5.27 -0.67 13.53
CA ILE A 112 4.56 -1.01 14.77
C ILE A 112 5.30 -2.12 15.51
N LEU A 113 5.66 -3.22 14.83
CA LEU A 113 6.37 -4.35 15.41
C LEU A 113 7.76 -3.96 15.93
N ALA A 114 8.49 -3.12 15.19
CA ALA A 114 9.77 -2.58 15.64
C ALA A 114 9.63 -1.69 16.88
N THR A 115 8.52 -0.94 17.00
CA THR A 115 8.22 -0.13 18.19
C THR A 115 7.91 -0.99 19.41
N GLU A 116 7.33 -2.18 19.20
CA GLU A 116 7.03 -3.19 20.24
C GLU A 116 8.21 -4.11 20.60
N ASP A 117 9.39 -3.89 20.03
CA ASP A 117 10.54 -4.80 20.14
C ASP A 117 10.25 -6.26 19.68
N ARG A 118 9.21 -6.46 18.84
CA ARG A 118 8.85 -7.74 18.22
C ARG A 118 9.65 -7.96 16.94
N LEU A 119 10.98 -8.03 17.10
CA LEU A 119 11.95 -7.97 16.01
C LEU A 119 11.81 -9.12 15.02
N ASP A 120 11.58 -10.35 15.50
CA ASP A 120 11.48 -11.52 14.61
C ASP A 120 10.24 -11.42 13.70
N GLU A 121 9.11 -10.94 14.22
CA GLU A 121 7.89 -10.74 13.43
C GLU A 121 8.04 -9.59 12.42
N ALA A 122 8.77 -8.52 12.79
CA ALA A 122 9.10 -7.45 11.86
C ALA A 122 10.00 -7.95 10.72
N LEU A 123 10.92 -8.89 11.01
CA LEU A 123 11.77 -9.53 10.01
C LEU A 123 11.00 -10.52 9.13
N ASP A 124 10.04 -11.26 9.69
CA ASP A 124 9.14 -12.12 8.93
C ASP A 124 8.32 -11.29 7.94
N GLU A 125 7.82 -10.13 8.35
CA GLU A 125 7.08 -9.21 7.47
C GLU A 125 7.98 -8.62 6.37
N MET A 126 9.25 -8.34 6.67
CA MET A 126 10.25 -7.94 5.68
C MET A 126 10.55 -9.06 4.68
N GLU A 127 10.53 -10.33 5.12
CA GLU A 127 10.71 -11.49 4.24
C GLU A 127 9.51 -11.71 3.31
N LYS A 128 8.27 -11.53 3.79
CA LYS A 128 7.06 -11.59 2.95
C LYS A 128 7.09 -10.60 1.78
N CYS A 129 7.78 -9.47 1.94
CA CYS A 129 8.05 -8.51 0.85
C CYS A 129 8.68 -9.16 -0.39
N LEU A 130 9.47 -10.22 -0.19
CA LEU A 130 10.14 -10.95 -1.26
C LEU A 130 9.26 -12.05 -1.88
N GLN A 131 8.25 -12.52 -1.15
CA GLN A 131 7.37 -13.62 -1.54
C GLN A 131 6.13 -13.16 -2.32
N GLU A 132 5.73 -11.90 -2.18
CA GLU A 132 4.61 -11.32 -2.93
C GLU A 132 4.98 -11.13 -4.42
N GLU A 133 4.76 -12.19 -5.20
CA GLU A 133 4.81 -12.22 -6.66
C GLU A 133 3.46 -11.75 -7.24
N ASP A 134 3.15 -10.46 -7.08
CA ASP A 134 2.07 -9.88 -7.90
C ASP A 134 2.54 -9.78 -9.36
N VAL A 135 1.62 -10.11 -10.27
CA VAL A 135 1.75 -10.42 -11.72
C VAL A 135 2.44 -9.33 -12.57
N VAL A 136 2.85 -8.21 -11.96
CA VAL A 136 3.61 -7.14 -12.59
C VAL A 136 4.90 -6.92 -11.80
N PHE A 137 5.97 -7.58 -12.24
CA PHE A 137 7.34 -7.28 -11.86
C PHE A 137 7.55 -5.75 -11.88
N HIS A 138 8.03 -5.17 -10.76
CA HIS A 138 8.31 -3.73 -10.57
C HIS A 138 7.13 -2.83 -10.14
N SER A 139 6.03 -3.37 -9.61
CA SER A 139 4.99 -2.52 -9.01
C SER A 139 5.38 -2.04 -7.60
N GLU A 140 4.93 -0.84 -7.21
CA GLU A 140 5.08 -0.28 -5.85
C GLU A 140 4.50 -1.19 -4.76
N ASN A 141 3.73 -2.22 -5.11
CA ASN A 141 3.08 -3.14 -4.19
C ASN A 141 4.08 -4.03 -3.42
N SER A 142 5.20 -4.41 -4.01
CA SER A 142 6.16 -5.27 -3.32
C SER A 142 7.30 -4.49 -2.66
N CYS A 143 7.08 -3.24 -2.27
CA CYS A 143 8.11 -2.43 -1.63
C CYS A 143 7.95 -2.36 -0.11
N ILE A 144 9.00 -1.91 0.56
CA ILE A 144 9.01 -1.42 1.95
C ILE A 144 9.69 -0.05 1.99
N SER A 145 9.19 0.87 2.84
CA SER A 145 9.79 2.19 2.97
C SER A 145 11.14 2.15 3.68
N ASP A 146 12.05 3.02 3.24
CA ASP A 146 13.35 3.21 3.90
C ASP A 146 13.18 3.64 5.37
N GLU A 147 12.18 4.47 5.64
CA GLU A 147 11.83 4.88 7.01
C GLU A 147 11.52 3.67 7.93
N ALA A 148 10.77 2.68 7.44
CA ALA A 148 10.43 1.49 8.21
C ALA A 148 11.65 0.59 8.43
N LEU A 149 12.50 0.44 7.41
CA LEU A 149 13.76 -0.30 7.50
C LEU A 149 14.72 0.33 8.50
N ASP A 150 14.84 1.66 8.50
CA ASP A 150 15.71 2.39 9.42
C ASP A 150 15.23 2.28 10.86
N LYS A 151 13.90 2.35 11.09
CA LYS A 151 13.30 2.12 12.41
C LYS A 151 13.56 0.71 12.92
N LEU A 152 13.40 -0.32 12.08
CA LEU A 152 13.72 -1.69 12.45
C LEU A 152 15.21 -1.86 12.76
N CYS A 153 16.10 -1.32 11.92
CA CYS A 153 17.54 -1.34 12.15
C CYS A 153 17.93 -0.69 13.48
N TYR A 154 17.32 0.45 13.80
CA TYR A 154 17.52 1.15 15.06
C TYR A 154 17.03 0.32 16.25
N ALA A 155 15.83 -0.27 16.18
CA ALA A 155 15.27 -1.11 17.22
C ALA A 155 16.17 -2.33 17.51
N ILE A 156 16.67 -3.00 16.46
CA ILE A 156 17.62 -4.12 16.62
C ILE A 156 18.90 -3.65 17.33
N LYS A 157 19.49 -2.52 16.91
CA LYS A 157 20.74 -1.99 17.49
C LYS A 157 20.63 -1.51 18.93
N LYS A 158 19.43 -1.17 19.39
CA LYS A 158 19.20 -0.69 20.76
C LYS A 158 19.45 -1.79 21.81
N ARG A 159 19.47 -3.05 21.39
CA ARG A 159 19.64 -4.23 22.25
C ARG A 159 20.93 -4.96 21.91
N ASP A 160 21.60 -5.47 22.94
CA ASP A 160 22.88 -6.17 22.79
C ASP A 160 22.72 -7.66 22.41
N ASP A 161 21.54 -8.24 22.64
CA ASP A 161 21.22 -9.66 22.44
C ASP A 161 20.70 -10.03 21.04
N THR A 162 20.76 -9.09 20.08
CA THR A 162 20.06 -9.19 18.79
C THR A 162 20.96 -9.50 17.59
N GLN A 163 22.12 -10.13 17.83
CA GLN A 163 23.11 -10.43 16.77
C GLN A 163 22.51 -11.26 15.62
N LYS A 164 21.67 -12.25 15.94
CA LYS A 164 20.98 -13.08 14.93
C LYS A 164 19.99 -12.26 14.11
N GLN A 165 19.20 -11.40 14.77
CA GLN A 165 18.25 -10.51 14.11
C GLN A 165 18.96 -9.50 13.21
N MET A 166 20.09 -8.94 13.65
CA MET A 166 20.90 -8.04 12.81
C MET A 166 21.47 -8.76 11.59
N GLN A 167 21.96 -9.99 11.74
CA GLN A 167 22.43 -10.79 10.61
C GLN A 167 21.31 -11.05 9.60
N ARG A 168 20.12 -11.45 10.07
CA ARG A 168 18.93 -11.67 9.24
C ARG A 168 18.49 -10.39 8.54
N PHE A 169 18.41 -9.27 9.27
CA PHE A 169 18.09 -7.95 8.72
C PHE A 169 19.03 -7.57 7.58
N ARG A 170 20.35 -7.71 7.77
CA ARG A 170 21.34 -7.37 6.72
C ARG A 170 21.22 -8.27 5.50
N ALA A 171 20.93 -9.55 5.68
CA ALA A 171 20.68 -10.48 4.58
C ALA A 171 19.45 -10.04 3.78
N LEU A 172 18.31 -9.84 4.44
CA LEU A 172 17.07 -9.38 3.81
C LEU A 172 17.25 -8.00 3.14
N GLN A 173 17.94 -7.06 3.80
CA GLN A 173 18.16 -5.71 3.28
C GLN A 173 18.95 -5.72 1.96
N ARG A 174 19.96 -6.59 1.85
CA ARG A 174 20.70 -6.80 0.60
C ARG A 174 19.77 -7.31 -0.50
N VAL A 175 18.96 -8.33 -0.21
CA VAL A 175 18.05 -8.93 -1.20
C VAL A 175 16.99 -7.92 -1.66
N ILE A 176 16.34 -7.21 -0.74
CA ILE A 176 15.37 -6.15 -1.04
C ILE A 176 16.01 -5.06 -1.91
N THR A 177 17.26 -4.68 -1.62
CA THR A 177 17.99 -3.69 -2.43
C THR A 177 18.29 -4.21 -3.83
N THR A 178 18.79 -5.45 -3.96
CA THR A 178 19.09 -6.09 -5.25
C THR A 178 17.86 -6.15 -6.15
N TYR A 179 16.69 -6.48 -5.60
CA TYR A 179 15.43 -6.55 -6.34
C TYR A 179 14.68 -5.21 -6.43
N LYS A 180 15.30 -4.09 -6.01
CA LYS A 180 14.70 -2.75 -6.04
C LYS A 180 13.33 -2.66 -5.32
N ARG A 181 13.17 -3.44 -4.24
CA ARG A 181 11.96 -3.51 -3.40
C ARG A 181 11.96 -2.46 -2.27
N ARG A 182 12.72 -1.36 -2.44
CA ARG A 182 12.81 -0.24 -1.49
C ARG A 182 12.01 0.94 -2.01
N SER A 183 11.30 1.62 -1.12
CA SER A 183 10.64 2.88 -1.40
C SER A 183 11.31 4.01 -0.64
N THR A 184 11.68 5.06 -1.36
CA THR A 184 12.20 6.31 -0.77
C THR A 184 11.09 7.20 -0.21
N LYS A 185 9.81 6.87 -0.46
CA LYS A 185 8.67 7.59 0.09
C LYS A 185 8.51 7.25 1.58
N THR A 186 8.37 8.26 2.43
CA THR A 186 8.02 8.10 3.85
C THR A 186 6.62 7.49 3.99
N ILE A 187 6.30 6.96 5.16
CA ILE A 187 4.94 6.45 5.45
C ILE A 187 3.90 7.56 5.25
N ASP A 188 4.21 8.78 5.69
CA ASP A 188 3.36 9.96 5.49
C ASP A 188 3.09 10.22 4.00
N ASN A 189 4.13 10.23 3.16
CA ASN A 189 3.99 10.42 1.72
C ASN A 189 3.22 9.28 1.05
N LEU A 190 3.45 8.04 1.49
CA LEU A 190 2.75 6.86 0.98
C LEU A 190 1.25 6.91 1.30
N LEU A 191 0.88 7.35 2.51
CA LEU A 191 -0.52 7.49 2.90
C LEU A 191 -1.29 8.49 2.04
N HIS A 192 -0.62 9.55 1.57
CA HIS A 192 -1.20 10.59 0.73
C HIS A 192 -1.07 10.34 -0.78
N THR A 193 -0.63 9.16 -1.21
CA THR A 193 -0.67 8.80 -2.63
C THR A 193 -2.13 8.78 -3.14
N PRO A 194 -2.37 9.09 -4.43
CA PRO A 194 -3.69 9.00 -5.01
C PRO A 194 -4.31 7.61 -4.82
N LEU A 195 -5.64 7.56 -4.63
CA LEU A 195 -6.37 6.30 -4.57
C LEU A 195 -6.51 5.72 -5.98
N HIS A 196 -6.27 4.43 -6.12
CA HIS A 196 -6.57 3.71 -7.34
C HIS A 196 -8.06 3.35 -7.38
N ILE A 197 -8.82 4.23 -8.02
CA ILE A 197 -10.23 3.97 -8.32
C ILE A 197 -10.26 3.22 -9.64
N ALA A 198 -10.54 1.91 -9.58
CA ALA A 198 -10.93 1.19 -10.78
C ALA A 198 -12.15 1.91 -11.40
N PRO A 199 -12.10 2.30 -12.68
CA PRO A 199 -13.27 2.80 -13.37
C PRO A 199 -14.42 1.81 -13.20
N ILE A 200 -15.63 2.30 -12.96
CA ILE A 200 -16.81 1.45 -13.09
C ILE A 200 -16.81 1.02 -14.55
N GLU A 201 -16.45 -0.23 -14.83
CA GLU A 201 -16.71 -0.84 -16.12
C GLU A 201 -18.24 -0.89 -16.28
N GLU A 202 -18.84 0.18 -16.79
CA GLU A 202 -20.11 0.10 -17.50
C GLU A 202 -19.87 -0.58 -18.85
N ALA A 203 -19.40 -1.82 -18.80
CA ALA A 203 -19.37 -2.75 -19.90
C ALA A 203 -19.09 -4.12 -19.30
N SER A 204 -20.15 -4.89 -19.06
CA SER A 204 -20.00 -6.34 -19.23
C SER A 204 -19.39 -6.51 -20.63
N PRO A 205 -18.20 -7.11 -20.79
CA PRO A 205 -17.81 -7.53 -22.12
C PRO A 205 -18.93 -8.44 -22.59
N GLU A 206 -19.62 -8.06 -23.67
CA GLU A 206 -20.46 -9.04 -24.37
C GLU A 206 -19.55 -10.25 -24.60
N PRO A 207 -19.99 -11.47 -24.25
CA PRO A 207 -19.18 -12.64 -24.53
C PRO A 207 -18.82 -12.59 -26.02
N PRO A 208 -17.54 -12.83 -26.38
CA PRO A 208 -17.17 -12.82 -27.79
C PRO A 208 -18.11 -13.79 -28.50
N LYS A 209 -18.89 -13.28 -29.46
CA LYS A 209 -19.68 -14.11 -30.37
C LYS A 209 -18.68 -14.83 -31.26
N VAL A 210 -18.09 -15.90 -30.74
CA VAL A 210 -17.29 -16.82 -31.55
C VAL A 210 -18.27 -17.45 -32.52
N PRO A 211 -18.17 -17.21 -33.83
CA PRO A 211 -18.92 -18.00 -34.79
C PRO A 211 -18.35 -19.41 -34.67
N LEU A 212 -19.17 -20.35 -34.18
CA LEU A 212 -18.87 -21.77 -34.29
C LEU A 212 -18.74 -22.06 -35.79
N THR A 213 -17.50 -22.10 -36.27
CA THR A 213 -17.21 -22.68 -37.56
C THR A 213 -17.08 -24.18 -37.31
N ASP A 214 -17.87 -24.97 -38.02
CA ASP A 214 -18.00 -26.43 -37.94
C ASP A 214 -16.74 -27.20 -38.37
N LYS A 215 -15.58 -26.81 -37.84
CA LYS A 215 -14.31 -27.51 -38.03
C LYS A 215 -13.58 -27.68 -36.70
N VAL A 216 -14.27 -28.29 -35.74
CA VAL A 216 -13.58 -29.07 -34.72
C VAL A 216 -13.10 -30.34 -35.39
N ILE A 217 -11.90 -30.29 -35.99
CA ILE A 217 -11.20 -31.51 -36.38
C ILE A 217 -10.82 -32.18 -35.07
N ALA A 218 -11.47 -33.30 -34.77
CA ALA A 218 -11.14 -34.18 -33.67
C ALA A 218 -9.70 -34.70 -33.83
N GLN A 219 -8.74 -33.96 -33.30
CA GLN A 219 -7.43 -34.50 -33.00
C GLN A 219 -7.47 -34.99 -31.56
N VAL A 220 -7.87 -36.25 -31.40
CA VAL A 220 -7.61 -36.97 -30.15
C VAL A 220 -6.08 -37.14 -30.06
N PRO A 221 -5.43 -36.69 -28.98
CA PRO A 221 -4.00 -36.92 -28.80
C PRO A 221 -3.72 -38.41 -28.84
N HIS A 222 -2.73 -38.81 -29.65
CA HIS A 222 -2.40 -40.21 -29.96
C HIS A 222 -2.10 -41.09 -28.72
N PHE A 223 -1.87 -40.48 -27.56
CA PHE A 223 -1.62 -41.15 -26.28
C PHE A 223 -2.85 -41.88 -25.68
N LEU A 224 -4.06 -41.67 -26.22
CA LEU A 224 -5.29 -42.35 -25.77
C LEU A 224 -5.75 -43.48 -26.71
N ALA A 225 -5.05 -43.72 -27.82
CA ALA A 225 -5.29 -44.90 -28.64
C ALA A 225 -4.51 -46.05 -27.99
N GLY A 226 -5.20 -46.85 -27.18
CA GLY A 226 -4.61 -48.05 -26.59
C GLY A 226 -4.12 -48.99 -27.69
N ASP A 227 -2.87 -49.44 -27.55
CA ASP A 227 -2.30 -50.49 -28.39
C ASP A 227 -3.09 -51.79 -28.18
N GLU A 228 -3.85 -52.20 -29.20
CA GLU A 228 -4.34 -53.57 -29.32
C GLU A 228 -3.17 -54.44 -29.81
N GLU A 229 -2.46 -55.09 -28.88
CA GLU A 229 -1.62 -56.24 -29.20
C GLU A 229 -2.28 -57.54 -28.67
N GLN A 230 -2.78 -58.30 -29.65
CA GLN A 230 -2.88 -59.77 -29.80
C GLN A 230 -3.24 -60.65 -28.58
#